data_AF-A0A957Z2M6-F1
#
_entry.id   AF-A0A957Z2M6-F1
#
_cell.length_a   1.000
_cell.length_b   1.000
_cell.length_c   1.000
_cell.angle_alpha   90.00
_cell.angle_beta   90.00
_cell.angle_gamma   90.00
#
_symmetry.space_group_name_H-M   'P 1'
#
loop_
_entity.id
_entity.type
_entity.pdbx_description
1 polymer ?
#
loop_
_entity_poly.entity_id
_entity_poly.type
_entity_poly.pdbx_seq_one_letter_code
_entity_poly.pdbx_strand_id
1 'polypeptide(L)'
;MKPVTLGLIVGNRGFFPSHLCETGRAEMLDALGEAGFNVVTLSPEDTLYGSIESLNDARKCAELFDAHRHEIDGVLVTLPNFGDERAVANALR
;
A
#
# COMPACT_ATOMS: atom_id res chain seq x y z
N MET A 1 -20.93 9.40 -11.40
CA MET A 1 -20.35 9.00 -10.09
C MET A 1 -18.87 9.35 -10.12
N LYS A 2 -18.28 9.78 -8.99
CA LYS A 2 -16.81 9.93 -8.93
C LYS A 2 -16.16 8.55 -9.03
N PRO A 3 -14.96 8.40 -9.63
CA PRO A 3 -14.19 7.17 -9.52
C PRO A 3 -13.95 6.84 -8.04
N VAL A 4 -13.98 5.56 -7.71
CA VAL A 4 -13.67 5.08 -6.35
C VAL A 4 -12.16 5.20 -6.13
N THR A 5 -11.76 5.76 -4.99
CA THR A 5 -10.35 5.87 -4.61
C THR A 5 -10.00 4.84 -3.54
N LEU A 6 -8.97 4.04 -3.79
CA LEU A 6 -8.48 3.04 -2.84
C LEU A 6 -7.15 3.47 -2.24
N GLY A 7 -7.01 3.33 -0.92
CA GLY A 7 -5.71 3.28 -0.26
C GLY A 7 -5.10 1.90 -0.49
N LEU A 8 -3.97 1.80 -1.18
CA LEU A 8 -3.26 0.53 -1.38
C LEU A 8 -2.11 0.41 -0.38
N ILE A 9 -2.09 -0.70 0.34
CA ILE A 9 -0.98 -1.10 1.21
C ILE A 9 -0.29 -2.32 0.61
N VAL A 10 1.00 -2.22 0.35
CA VAL A 10 1.86 -3.33 -0.08
C VAL A 10 2.63 -3.82 1.14
N GLY A 11 2.32 -5.01 1.64
CA GLY A 11 3.05 -5.61 2.77
C GLY A 11 4.34 -6.27 2.32
N ASN A 12 5.37 -6.16 3.17
CA ASN A 12 6.66 -6.81 2.98
C ASN A 12 7.06 -7.59 4.24
N ARG A 13 7.86 -8.64 4.06
CA ARG A 13 8.48 -9.44 5.12
C ARG A 13 9.90 -9.76 4.69
N GLY A 14 10.89 -9.16 5.37
CA GLY A 14 12.29 -9.13 4.96
C GLY A 14 13.02 -10.48 4.93
N PHE A 15 12.39 -11.56 5.42
CA PHE A 15 12.90 -12.92 5.23
C PHE A 15 12.61 -13.49 3.82
N PHE A 16 11.63 -12.93 3.12
CA PHE A 16 11.30 -13.29 1.73
C PHE A 16 11.86 -12.27 0.73
N PRO A 17 11.98 -12.61 -0.56
CA PRO A 17 12.55 -11.71 -1.55
C PRO A 17 11.74 -10.42 -1.71
N SER A 18 12.31 -9.28 -1.32
CA SER A 18 11.62 -7.98 -1.33
C SER A 18 11.28 -7.46 -2.74
N HIS A 19 11.98 -7.92 -3.78
CA HIS A 19 11.67 -7.52 -5.17
C HIS A 19 10.27 -7.96 -5.62
N LEU A 20 9.67 -8.95 -4.95
CA LEU A 20 8.27 -9.34 -5.19
C LEU A 20 7.29 -8.21 -4.83
N CYS A 21 7.65 -7.32 -3.91
CA CYS A 21 6.85 -6.15 -3.58
C CYS A 21 6.90 -5.11 -4.71
N GLU A 22 8.00 -4.99 -5.45
CA GLU A 22 8.10 -4.10 -6.61
C GLU A 22 7.15 -4.55 -7.73
N THR A 23 7.26 -5.80 -8.15
CA THR A 23 6.41 -6.38 -9.21
C THR A 23 4.96 -6.45 -8.76
N GLY A 24 4.70 -6.91 -7.53
CA GLY A 24 3.33 -7.00 -7.00
C GLY A 24 2.66 -5.63 -6.85
N ARG A 25 3.41 -4.57 -6.51
CA ARG A 25 2.88 -3.20 -6.50
C ARG A 25 2.50 -2.74 -7.90
N ALA A 26 3.37 -2.98 -8.89
CA ALA A 26 3.10 -2.61 -10.28
C ALA A 26 1.86 -3.33 -10.82
N GLU A 27 1.75 -4.64 -10.64
CA GLU A 27 0.59 -5.45 -11.06
C GLU A 27 -0.72 -4.94 -10.44
N MET A 28 -0.69 -4.58 -9.15
CA MET A 28 -1.87 -4.01 -8.49
C MET A 28 -2.26 -2.64 -9.03
N LEU A 29 -1.27 -1.77 -9.30
CA LEU A 29 -1.55 -0.44 -9.86
C LEU A 29 -2.13 -0.53 -11.28
N ASP A 30 -1.59 -1.42 -12.10
CA ASP A 30 -2.10 -1.67 -13.46
C ASP A 30 -3.53 -2.21 -13.41
N ALA A 31 -3.77 -3.26 -12.63
CA ALA A 31 -5.10 -3.87 -12.52
C ALA A 31 -6.17 -2.91 -11.97
N LEU A 32 -5.81 -2.10 -10.96
CA LEU A 32 -6.71 -1.10 -10.40
C LEU A 32 -6.98 0.05 -11.37
N GLY A 33 -5.94 0.50 -12.10
CA GLY A 33 -6.06 1.52 -13.13
C GLY A 33 -6.96 1.06 -14.29
N GLU A 34 -6.77 -0.16 -14.78
CA GLU A 34 -7.62 -0.78 -15.83
C GLU A 34 -9.08 -0.89 -15.39
N ALA A 35 -9.33 -1.16 -14.11
CA ALA A 35 -10.67 -1.22 -13.54
C ALA A 35 -11.27 0.17 -13.23
N GLY A 36 -10.52 1.26 -13.45
CA GLY A 36 -10.98 2.64 -13.30
C GLY A 36 -10.95 3.18 -11.86
N PHE A 37 -10.13 2.59 -10.98
CA PHE A 37 -9.91 3.09 -9.62
C PHE A 37 -8.80 4.14 -9.57
N ASN A 38 -8.96 5.14 -8.71
CA ASN A 38 -7.84 5.95 -8.26
C ASN A 38 -7.12 5.22 -7.12
N VAL A 39 -5.81 5.41 -6.99
CA VAL A 39 -5.02 4.75 -5.95
C VAL A 39 -4.14 5.75 -5.20
N VAL A 40 -4.22 5.72 -3.88
CA VAL A 40 -3.29 6.39 -2.95
C VAL A 40 -2.41 5.31 -2.34
N THR A 41 -1.09 5.37 -2.54
CA THR A 41 -0.14 4.37 -2.04
C THR A 41 1.21 5.01 -1.81
N LEU A 42 2.02 4.44 -0.90
CA LEU A 42 3.42 4.81 -0.78
C LEU A 42 4.17 4.54 -2.10
N SER A 43 5.13 5.42 -2.39
CA SER A 43 6.03 5.31 -3.52
C SER A 43 7.35 4.62 -3.13
N PRO A 44 8.15 4.17 -4.11
CA PRO A 44 9.50 3.66 -3.87
C PRO A 44 10.46 4.64 -3.18
N GLU A 45 10.16 5.95 -3.24
CA GLU A 45 10.93 6.99 -2.55
C GLU A 45 10.54 7.11 -1.06
N ASP A 46 9.31 6.75 -0.70
CA ASP A 46 8.84 6.80 0.69
C ASP A 46 9.41 5.65 1.53
N THR A 47 9.44 4.44 0.95
CA THR A 47 9.83 3.17 1.59
C THR A 47 10.36 2.19 0.55
N LEU A 48 10.98 1.09 0.99
CA LEU A 48 11.49 0.06 0.07
C LEU A 48 10.37 -0.44 -0.85
N TYR A 49 10.47 -0.13 -2.14
CA TYR A 49 9.46 -0.46 -3.17
C TYR A 49 8.03 0.08 -2.91
N GLY A 50 7.87 1.06 -2.01
CA GLY A 50 6.54 1.52 -1.58
C GLY A 50 5.81 0.51 -0.69
N SER A 51 6.56 -0.37 -0.02
CA SER A 51 6.04 -1.41 0.86
C SER A 51 6.25 -1.11 2.35
N ILE A 52 5.42 -1.71 3.20
CA ILE A 52 5.51 -1.56 4.64
C ILE A 52 5.93 -2.87 5.32
N GLU A 53 6.83 -2.76 6.30
CA GLU A 53 7.25 -3.88 7.15
C GLU A 53 7.45 -3.42 8.59
N SER A 54 7.96 -2.21 8.79
CA SER A 54 8.25 -1.67 10.12
C SER A 54 7.13 -0.76 10.64
N LEU A 55 7.19 -0.45 11.95
CA LEU A 55 6.32 0.57 12.55
C LEU A 55 6.54 1.96 11.93
N ASN A 56 7.77 2.25 11.47
CA ASN A 56 8.07 3.52 10.82
C ASN A 56 7.39 3.61 9.45
N ASP A 57 7.40 2.53 8.67
CA ASP A 57 6.71 2.48 7.38
C ASP A 57 5.19 2.59 7.56
N ALA A 58 4.65 1.92 8.59
CA ALA A 58 3.25 2.03 8.97
C ALA A 58 2.85 3.47 9.31
N ARG A 59 3.71 4.23 10.00
CA ARG A 59 3.47 5.67 10.28
C ARG A 59 3.44 6.51 9.01
N LYS A 60 4.38 6.31 8.09
CA LYS A 60 4.36 7.01 6.79
C LYS A 60 3.09 6.71 6.00
N CYS A 61 2.65 5.45 5.99
CA CYS A 61 1.40 5.05 5.35
C CYS A 61 0.19 5.72 6.01
N ALA A 62 0.15 5.75 7.35
CA ALA A 62 -0.91 6.39 8.11
C ALA A 62 -0.97 7.91 7.84
N GLU A 63 0.19 8.58 7.80
CA GLU A 63 0.29 10.01 7.47
C GLU A 63 -0.20 10.30 6.04
N LEU A 64 0.20 9.48 5.06
CA LEU A 64 -0.30 9.58 3.69
C LEU A 64 -1.82 9.38 3.64
N PHE A 65 -2.34 8.34 4.29
CA PHE A 65 -3.77 8.05 4.27
C PHE A 65 -4.59 9.10 5.02
N ASP A 66 -4.08 9.66 6.12
CA ASP A 66 -4.72 10.76 6.83
C ASP A 66 -4.81 12.03 5.96
N ALA A 67 -3.73 12.36 5.24
CA ALA A 67 -3.71 13.47 4.29
C ALA A 67 -4.77 13.32 3.17
N HIS A 68 -5.11 12.09 2.80
CA HIS A 68 -6.10 11.77 1.76
C HIS A 68 -7.40 11.16 2.31
N ARG A 69 -7.67 11.28 3.62
CA ARG A 69 -8.77 10.58 4.32
C ARG A 69 -10.17 10.87 3.78
N HIS A 70 -10.36 12.02 3.14
CA HIS A 70 -11.63 12.42 2.53
C HIS A 70 -11.77 11.98 1.07
N GLU A 71 -10.68 11.51 0.47
CA GLU A 71 -10.64 10.99 -0.90
C GLU A 71 -10.79 9.47 -0.91
N ILE A 72 -10.14 8.77 0.03
CA ILE A 72 -10.11 7.30 0.13
C ILE A 72 -11.48 6.75 0.53
N ASP A 73 -12.05 5.91 -0.33
CA ASP A 73 -13.34 5.24 -0.11
C ASP A 73 -13.18 3.83 0.51
N GLY A 74 -11.99 3.25 0.44
CA GLY A 74 -11.67 1.94 1.00
C GLY A 74 -10.17 1.64 0.96
N VAL A 75 -9.74 0.60 1.68
CA VAL A 75 -8.34 0.16 1.72
C VAL A 75 -8.22 -1.24 1.12
N LEU A 76 -7.25 -1.43 0.23
CA LEU A 76 -6.83 -2.72 -0.30
C LEU A 76 -5.44 -3.06 0.21
N VAL A 77 -5.28 -4.28 0.74
CA VAL A 77 -3.99 -4.80 1.20
C VAL A 77 -3.55 -5.91 0.26
N THR A 78 -2.34 -5.82 -0.27
CA THR A 78 -1.68 -6.88 -1.02
C THR A 78 -0.44 -7.36 -0.26
N LEU A 79 -0.16 -8.67 -0.29
CA LEU A 79 0.95 -9.30 0.43
C LEU A 79 1.81 -10.15 -0.53
N PRO A 80 2.57 -9.53 -1.46
CA PRO A 80 3.28 -10.25 -2.53
C PRO A 80 4.30 -11.28 -2.03
N ASN A 81 4.79 -11.13 -0.79
CA ASN A 81 5.76 -12.04 -0.19
C ASN A 81 5.39 -12.46 1.26
N PHE A 82 4.10 -12.61 1.56
CA PHE A 82 3.61 -12.88 2.93
C PHE A 82 4.02 -11.79 3.93
N GLY A 83 3.73 -10.52 3.60
CA GLY A 83 4.12 -9.36 4.39
C GLY A 83 3.63 -9.34 5.84
N ASP A 84 4.28 -8.54 6.70
CA ASP A 84 3.94 -8.45 8.14
C ASP A 84 2.59 -7.74 8.37
N GLU A 85 1.61 -8.51 8.84
CA GLU A 85 0.24 -8.04 9.10
C GLU A 85 0.18 -7.03 10.25
N ARG A 86 1.17 -6.98 11.14
CA ARG A 86 1.23 -6.00 12.23
C ARG A 86 1.51 -4.60 11.70
N ALA A 87 2.36 -4.47 10.69
CA ALA A 87 2.64 -3.17 10.07
C ALA A 87 1.36 -2.62 9.41
N VAL A 88 0.65 -3.47 8.67
CA VAL A 88 -0.66 -3.16 8.07
C VAL A 88 -1.66 -2.73 9.15
N ALA A 89 -1.82 -3.51 10.21
CA ALA A 89 -2.74 -3.19 11.29
C ALA A 89 -2.40 -1.87 12.01
N ASN A 90 -1.11 -1.53 12.13
CA ASN A 90 -0.68 -0.28 12.74
C ASN A 90 -0.90 0.94 11.84
N ALA A 91 -0.88 0.77 10.51
CA ALA A 91 -1.17 1.85 9.57
C ALA A 91 -2.65 2.28 9.56
N LEU A 92 -3.54 1.40 10.04
CA LEU A 92 -5.00 1.60 10.03
C LEU A 92 -5.61 1.90 11.41
N ARG A 93 -4.80 1.93 12.47
CA ARG A 93 -5.23 2.23 13.84
C ARG A 93 -5.18 3.71 14.14
#